data_AF-A0A9E5YAD9-F1
#
_entry.id   AF-A0A9E5YAD9-F1
#
_cell.length_a   1.000
_cell.length_b   1.000
_cell.length_c   1.000
_cell.angle_alpha   90.00
_cell.angle_beta   90.00
_cell.angle_gamma   90.00
#
_symmetry.space_group_name_H-M   'P 1'
#
loop_
_entity.id
_entity.type
_entity.pdbx_description
1 polymer ?
#
loop_
_entity_poly.entity_id
_entity_poly.type
_entity_poly.pdbx_seq_one_letter_code
_entity_poly.pdbx_strand_id
1 'polypeptide(L)' 'MIATNKTFEQWTDIFTDGVLAGAIADRVVHYSTIIMIKEPSYRTKNLKKVADKKLVSQGI' A
#
# COMPACT_ATOMS: atom_id res chain seq x y z
N MET A 1 1.11 -9.62 -13.82
CA MET A 1 0.54 -9.12 -12.55
C MET A 1 1.60 -8.28 -11.86
N ILE A 2 1.25 -7.09 -11.39
CA ILE A 2 2.17 -6.14 -10.74
C ILE A 2 1.60 -5.85 -9.34
N ALA A 3 2.47 -5.73 -8.33
CA ALA A 3 2.11 -5.26 -7.00
C ALA A 3 2.94 -4.03 -6.65
N THR A 4 2.30 -3.02 -6.07
CA THR A 4 2.93 -1.77 -5.64
C THR A 4 2.46 -1.40 -4.23
N ASN A 5 3.36 -0.86 -3.42
CA ASN A 5 3.06 -0.25 -2.12
C ASN A 5 2.90 1.28 -2.21
N LYS A 6 2.91 1.83 -3.43
CA LYS A 6 2.80 3.26 -3.74
C LYS A 6 1.61 3.50 -4.66
N THR A 7 0.88 4.59 -4.43
CA THR A 7 -0.22 5.03 -5.32
C THR A 7 0.35 5.58 -6.62
N PHE A 8 -0.48 5.66 -7.67
CA PHE A 8 -0.06 6.21 -8.97
C PHE A 8 0.38 7.67 -8.89
N GLU A 9 -0.20 8.46 -7.98
CA GLU A 9 0.21 9.85 -7.73
C GLU A 9 1.65 9.92 -7.22
N GLN A 10 2.07 8.96 -6.40
CA GLN A 10 3.43 8.89 -5.86
C GLN A 10 4.46 8.41 -6.89
N TRP A 11 4.04 8.03 -8.10
CA TRP A 11 4.97 7.58 -9.13
C TRP A 11 5.77 8.74 -9.73
N THR A 12 5.28 9.98 -9.64
CA THR A 12 6.05 11.17 -10.07
C THR A 12 7.32 11.37 -9.25
N ASP A 13 7.35 10.85 -8.01
CA ASP A 13 8.52 10.91 -7.13
C ASP A 13 9.51 9.76 -7.37
N ILE A 14 9.08 8.72 -8.10
CA ILE A 14 9.86 7.51 -8.39
C ILE A 14 10.51 7.62 -9.77
N PHE A 15 9.74 8.07 -10.76
CA PHE A 15 10.23 8.27 -12.12
C PHE A 15 10.85 9.65 -12.27
N THR A 16 11.86 9.75 -13.12
CA THR A 16 12.63 10.98 -13.37
C THR A 16 11.83 12.11 -13.99
N ASP A 17 10.67 11.81 -14.59
CA ASP A 17 9.80 12.77 -15.25
C ASP A 17 8.32 12.43 -14.96
N GLY A 18 7.56 13.43 -14.50
CA GLY A 18 6.14 13.28 -14.21
C GLY A 18 5.27 13.02 -15.44
N VAL A 19 5.66 13.54 -16.62
CA VAL A 19 4.96 13.27 -17.89
C VAL A 19 5.14 11.81 -18.28
N LEU A 20 6.36 11.28 -18.14
CA LEU A 20 6.64 9.87 -18.36
C LEU A 20 5.89 8.98 -17.36
N ALA A 21 5.89 9.35 -16.08
CA ALA A 21 5.15 8.64 -15.04
C ALA A 21 3.66 8.52 -15.37
N GLY A 22 3.05 9.63 -15.81
CA GLY A 22 1.65 9.68 -16.24
C GLY A 22 1.39 8.79 -17.46
N ALA A 23 2.27 8.83 -18.47
CA ALA A 23 2.13 8.01 -19.66
C ALA A 23 2.24 6.50 -19.37
N ILE A 24 3.13 6.10 -18.45
CA ILE A 24 3.24 4.70 -18.01
C ILE A 24 1.98 4.30 -17.23
N ALA A 25 1.53 5.14 -16.30
CA ALA A 25 0.34 4.86 -15.50
C ALA A 25 -0.90 4.68 -16.38
N ASP A 26 -1.10 5.53 -17.39
CA ASP A 26 -2.19 5.41 -18.37
C ASP A 26 -2.18 4.03 -19.06
N ARG A 27 -1.03 3.62 -19.60
CA ARG A 27 -0.89 2.31 -20.27
C ARG A 27 -1.14 1.14 -19.33
N VAL A 28 -0.65 1.21 -18.10
CA VAL A 28 -0.86 0.15 -17.11
C VAL A 28 -2.33 0.06 -16.72
N VAL A 29 -2.98 1.18 -16.40
CA VAL A 29 -4.38 1.23 -15.99
C VAL A 29 -5.30 0.77 -17.12
N HIS A 30 -4.99 1.11 -18.37
CA HIS A 30 -5.79 0.68 -19.53
C HIS A 30 -5.83 -0.84 -19.73
N TYR A 31 -4.70 -1.53 -19.52
CA TYR A 31 -4.57 -2.97 -19.75
C TYR A 31 -4.63 -3.82 -18.48
N SER A 32 -5.01 -3.24 -17.33
CA SER A 32 -5.06 -3.99 -16.07
C SER A 32 -6.32 -3.71 -15.25
N THR A 33 -6.68 -4.69 -14.43
CA THR A 33 -7.70 -4.51 -13.39
C THR A 33 -7.00 -4.12 -12.09
N ILE A 34 -7.36 -2.96 -11.55
CA ILE A 34 -6.75 -2.44 -10.33
C ILE A 34 -7.44 -3.03 -9.09
N ILE A 35 -6.65 -3.63 -8.20
CA ILE A 35 -7.11 -4.15 -6.91
C ILE A 35 -6.40 -3.35 -5.80
N MET A 36 -7.14 -2.49 -5.11
CA MET A 36 -6.62 -1.73 -3.96
C MET A 36 -6.77 -2.53 -2.66
N ILE A 37 -5.66 -2.83 -2.00
CA ILE A 37 -5.62 -3.51 -0.71
C ILE A 37 -5.41 -2.46 0.38
N LYS A 38 -6.45 -2.20 1.19
CA LYS A 38 -6.41 -1.20 2.28
C LYS A 38 -6.23 -1.80 3.67
N GLU A 39 -6.24 -3.13 3.77
CA GLU A 39 -6.15 -3.83 5.04
C GLU A 39 -4.75 -3.66 5.68
N PRO A 40 -4.66 -3.70 7.03
CA PRO A 40 -3.39 -3.68 7.73
C PRO A 40 -2.46 -4.80 7.29
N SER A 41 -1.16 -4.55 7.34
CA SER A 41 -0.15 -5.57 7.04
C SER A 41 -0.40 -6.85 7.83
N TYR A 42 -0.46 -7.98 7.12
CA TYR A 42 -0.58 -9.30 7.72
C TYR A 42 0.50 -9.56 8.78
N ARG A 43 1.72 -9.01 8.59
CA ARG A 43 2.84 -9.15 9.54
C ARG A 43 2.51 -8.56 10.91
N THR A 44 1.71 -7.50 10.94
CA THR A 44 1.33 -6.80 12.17
C THR A 44 0.13 -7.45 12.87
N LYS A 45 -0.53 -8.43 12.23
CA LYS A 45 -1.74 -9.10 12.76
C LYS A 45 -1.50 -9.76 14.13
N ASN A 46 -0.35 -10.40 14.32
CA ASN A 46 -0.01 -11.04 15.60
C ASN A 46 0.56 -10.05 16.62
N LEU A 47 1.24 -8.99 16.15
CA LEU A 47 1.75 -7.92 17.01
C LEU A 47 0.61 -7.12 17.65
N LYS A 48 -0.47 -6.84 16.91
CA LYS A 48 -1.67 -6.21 17.47
C LYS A 48 -2.28 -7.08 18.57
N LYS A 49 -2.50 -8.39 18.33
CA LYS A 49 -3.00 -9.32 19.36
C LYS A 49 -2.17 -9.30 20.64
N VAL A 50 -0.84 -9.21 20.52
CA VAL A 50 0.06 -9.13 21.68
C VAL A 50 -0.05 -7.76 22.37
N ALA A 51 -0.08 -6.66 21.61
CA ALA A 51 -0.24 -5.31 22.14
C ALA A 51 -1.59 -5.11 22.85
N ASP A 52 -2.68 -5.54 22.23
CA ASP A 52 -4.04 -5.48 22.78
C ASP A 52 -4.15 -6.28 24.09
N LYS A 53 -3.54 -7.47 24.15
CA LYS A 53 -3.52 -8.30 25.36
C LYS A 53 -2.66 -7.70 26.48
N LYS A 54 -1.60 -6.97 26.12
CA LYS A 54 -0.70 -6.29 27.09
C LYS A 54 -1.39 -5.07 27.73
N LEU A 55 -2.20 -4.34 26.96
CA LEU A 55 -3.01 -3.22 27.46
C LEU A 55 -4.13 -3.68 28.41
N VAL A 56 -4.78 -4.81 28.13
CA VAL A 56 -5.81 -5.39 29.03
C VAL A 56 -5.19 -5.98 30.32
N SER A 57 -3.94 -6.44 30.27
CA SER A 57 -3.23 -7.00 31.43
C SER A 57 -2.64 -5.92 32.35
N GLN A 58 -2.41 -4.71 31.86
CA GLN A 58 -1.95 -3.55 32.64
C GLN A 58 -3.16 -2.68 32.97
N GLY A 59 -4.02 -3.18 33.85
CA GLY A 59 -5.28 -2.54 34.22
C GLY A 59 -5.11 -1.09 34.67
N ILE A 60 -5.95 -0.23 34.09
CA ILE A 60 -6.85 0.62 34.87
C ILE A 60 -8.07 -0.25 35.19
#